data_AF-A0A9E4M2Z1-F1
#
_entry.id   AF-A0A9E4M2Z1-F1
#
_cell.length_a   1.000
_cell.length_b   1.000
_cell.length_c   1.000
_cell.angle_alpha   90.00
_cell.angle_beta   90.00
_cell.angle_gamma   90.00
#
_symmetry.space_group_name_H-M   'P 1'
#
loop_
_entity.id
_entity.type
_entity.pdbx_description
1 polymer ?
#
loop_
_entity_poly.entity_id
_entity_poly.type
_entity_poly.pdbx_seq_one_letter_code
_entity_poly.pdbx_strand_id
1 'polypeptide(L)'
;MYEYLRSHRIRITGAALAVALIAGACSSDSESEPAPTVTTTTVASTTTAPTTTTSPATTTTTTLPATTPTATVAQTETGQPSGTLADLFVDESTTYQDVMDRISEDERACIKAAFGEMVYTILVTRPVLTEDAASDPDAVTRLLSCLTQDNVVMAMLVYRDAAAGRINEETRRCVVPLALQIPESYYEHAGLEWEGERVSAKELAEINSQLLQCFPAEEVAALQFRIYQQVVEMVPMVWSDVTEAFTEAERDCFREHIGDDEFTAILDSPLRGGGAMSDHELHEACFGRDTPGRLYAAFVGMLLGTDLTEESAICMIDFAADHEHYIDYLLFTPYEDKLALEAETRAEFLQDGYRLHSCFNDDESQRWNNLYLEAFQRS
;
A
#
# COMPACT_ATOMS: atom_id res chain seq x y z
N MET A 1 -36.31 -0.43 9.43
CA MET A 1 -35.06 0.28 9.08
C MET A 1 -33.78 -0.37 9.62
N TYR A 2 -33.87 -1.35 10.53
CA TYR A 2 -32.72 -2.10 11.07
C TYR A 2 -32.36 -3.38 10.29
N GLU A 3 -33.17 -3.83 9.33
CA GLU A 3 -32.89 -5.05 8.55
C GLU A 3 -32.21 -4.79 7.19
N TYR A 4 -32.18 -3.55 6.70
CA TYR A 4 -31.52 -3.22 5.43
C TYR A 4 -29.99 -3.11 5.57
N LEU A 5 -29.48 -2.86 6.78
CA LEU A 5 -28.04 -2.81 7.07
C LEU A 5 -27.39 -4.18 7.31
N ARG A 6 -28.18 -5.28 7.33
CA ARG A 6 -27.65 -6.64 7.52
C ARG A 6 -27.19 -7.31 6.23
N SER A 7 -27.60 -6.79 5.07
CA SER A 7 -27.22 -7.29 3.74
C SER A 7 -25.94 -6.66 3.17
N HIS A 8 -25.31 -5.74 3.91
CA HIS A 8 -23.99 -5.16 3.61
C HIS A 8 -22.98 -5.50 4.71
N ARG A 9 -23.09 -6.70 5.30
CA ARG A 9 -21.90 -7.34 5.87
C ARG A 9 -20.96 -7.64 4.71
N ILE A 10 -20.12 -6.64 4.48
CA ILE A 10 -18.98 -6.65 3.58
C ILE A 10 -18.24 -7.96 3.79
N ARG A 11 -17.93 -8.57 2.65
CA ARG A 11 -17.10 -9.73 2.43
C ARG A 11 -15.68 -9.42 2.94
N ILE A 12 -15.47 -9.47 4.25
CA ILE A 12 -14.15 -9.26 4.91
C ILE A 12 -13.68 -10.62 5.44
N THR A 13 -13.42 -11.54 4.52
CA THR A 13 -12.72 -12.80 4.80
C THR A 13 -11.81 -13.13 3.62
N GLY A 14 -11.05 -12.14 3.18
CA GLY A 14 -10.05 -12.22 2.11
C GLY A 14 -8.76 -11.44 2.43
N ALA A 15 -8.50 -11.18 3.71
CA ALA A 15 -7.37 -10.36 4.18
C ALA A 15 -6.04 -11.13 4.31
N ALA A 16 -6.03 -12.45 4.08
CA ALA A 16 -4.83 -13.27 4.30
C ALA A 16 -3.77 -13.20 3.18
N LEU A 17 -4.05 -12.53 2.05
CA LEU A 17 -3.16 -12.55 0.87
C LEU A 17 -2.66 -11.16 0.42
N ALA A 18 -3.11 -10.09 1.07
CA ALA A 18 -2.67 -8.72 0.77
C ALA A 18 -1.61 -8.20 1.76
N VAL A 19 -0.98 -9.13 2.48
CA VAL A 19 0.21 -9.00 3.33
C VAL A 19 1.43 -8.46 2.54
N ALA A 20 1.31 -8.12 1.26
CA ALA A 20 2.30 -8.48 0.27
C ALA A 20 3.55 -7.60 0.12
N LEU A 21 4.12 -6.97 1.16
CA LEU A 21 5.37 -6.22 0.96
C LEU A 21 6.56 -6.48 1.88
N ILE A 22 6.52 -6.63 3.22
CA ILE A 22 7.78 -6.39 3.98
C ILE A 22 7.92 -7.23 5.25
N ALA A 23 8.44 -8.46 5.10
CA ALA A 23 8.82 -9.33 6.22
C ALA A 23 10.22 -9.93 6.02
N GLY A 24 11.21 -9.07 5.74
CA GLY A 24 12.57 -9.52 5.44
C GLY A 24 13.67 -8.74 6.15
N ALA A 25 13.77 -8.77 7.49
CA ALA A 25 15.09 -8.81 8.15
C ALA A 25 15.00 -9.13 9.65
N CYS A 26 15.53 -10.30 10.01
CA CYS A 26 16.19 -10.57 11.28
C CYS A 26 17.49 -11.30 10.94
N SER A 27 18.56 -10.54 10.69
CA SER A 27 19.93 -11.06 10.57
C SER A 27 20.92 -9.93 10.81
N SER A 28 21.24 -9.70 12.08
CA SER A 28 22.26 -8.76 12.54
C SER A 28 23.67 -9.32 12.31
N ASP A 29 24.49 -8.63 11.53
CA ASP A 29 25.96 -8.64 11.66
C ASP A 29 26.53 -7.31 11.13
N SER A 30 27.06 -6.50 12.04
CA SER A 30 27.60 -5.15 11.75
C SER A 30 29.11 -5.14 11.91
N GLU A 31 29.85 -4.99 10.80
CA GLU A 31 31.23 -4.48 10.79
C GLU A 31 31.25 -3.10 10.13
N SER A 32 31.79 -2.10 10.86
CA SER A 32 31.80 -0.70 10.45
C SER A 32 32.95 -0.37 9.51
N GLU A 33 32.66 0.33 8.40
CA GLU A 33 33.63 1.05 7.57
C GLU A 33 33.35 2.58 7.58
N PRO A 34 34.36 3.43 7.31
CA PRO A 34 34.28 4.87 7.58
C PRO A 34 33.64 5.70 6.45
N ALA A 35 32.97 6.77 6.87
CA ALA A 35 32.16 7.68 6.06
C ALA A 35 32.93 8.46 4.95
N PRO A 36 32.31 8.70 3.78
CA PRO A 36 32.87 9.57 2.76
C PRO A 36 32.45 11.06 2.93
N THR A 37 33.38 11.95 2.57
CA THR A 37 33.22 13.41 2.54
C THR A 37 32.36 13.86 1.36
N VAL A 38 31.28 14.59 1.63
CA VAL A 38 30.37 15.15 0.60
C VAL A 38 30.90 16.50 0.09
N THR A 39 30.96 16.65 -1.24
CA THR A 39 31.25 17.92 -1.93
C THR A 39 29.98 18.46 -2.57
N THR A 40 29.52 19.62 -2.12
CA THR A 40 28.31 20.28 -2.62
C THR A 40 28.59 21.01 -3.94
N THR A 41 27.86 20.67 -5.00
CA THR A 41 27.88 21.40 -6.28
C THR A 41 26.52 22.05 -6.52
N THR A 42 26.50 23.37 -6.64
CA THR A 42 25.29 24.16 -6.91
C THR A 42 25.06 24.27 -8.42
N VAL A 43 23.88 23.89 -8.91
CA VAL A 43 23.48 24.02 -10.31
C VAL A 43 22.43 25.13 -10.45
N ALA A 44 22.58 25.98 -11.47
CA ALA A 44 21.69 27.09 -11.76
C ALA A 44 20.47 26.65 -12.60
N SER A 45 19.27 27.00 -12.14
CA SER A 45 18.01 26.79 -12.86
C SER A 45 17.79 27.87 -13.92
N THR A 46 17.47 27.44 -15.14
CA THR A 46 17.05 28.32 -16.25
C THR A 46 15.58 28.08 -16.55
N THR A 47 14.76 29.13 -16.44
CA THR A 47 13.31 29.09 -16.69
C THR A 47 13.00 29.45 -18.15
N THR A 48 12.29 28.58 -18.86
CA THR A 48 11.73 28.86 -20.19
C THR A 48 10.20 28.90 -20.16
N ALA A 49 9.63 29.89 -20.86
CA ALA A 49 8.19 30.18 -20.91
C ALA A 49 7.40 29.21 -21.82
N PRO A 50 6.09 29.00 -21.58
CA PRO A 50 5.27 28.10 -22.38
C PRO A 50 4.84 28.74 -23.72
N THR A 51 4.85 27.94 -24.79
CA THR A 51 4.35 28.32 -26.12
C THR A 51 3.02 27.62 -26.38
N THR A 52 1.96 28.40 -26.55
CA THR A 52 0.61 27.93 -26.91
C THR A 52 0.52 27.65 -28.41
N THR A 53 0.11 26.44 -28.78
CA THR A 53 -0.21 26.09 -30.19
C THR A 53 -1.64 25.57 -30.27
N THR A 54 -2.50 26.35 -30.92
CA THR A 54 -3.87 25.98 -31.33
C THR A 54 -3.84 25.16 -32.63
N SER A 55 -4.60 24.07 -32.69
CA SER A 55 -4.85 23.30 -33.92
C SER A 55 -6.37 23.18 -34.18
N PRO A 56 -6.85 23.29 -35.44
CA PRO A 56 -8.28 23.31 -35.74
C PRO A 56 -8.88 21.91 -35.97
N ALA A 57 -10.18 21.83 -35.71
CA ALA A 57 -11.05 20.66 -35.85
C ALA A 57 -11.37 20.32 -37.32
N THR A 58 -11.49 19.03 -37.65
CA THR A 58 -12.54 18.50 -38.54
C THR A 58 -12.65 16.97 -38.40
N THR A 59 -13.84 16.43 -38.14
CA THR A 59 -14.10 15.01 -38.40
C THR A 59 -15.51 14.82 -38.93
N THR A 60 -15.56 14.22 -40.12
CA THR A 60 -16.73 13.96 -40.94
C THR A 60 -17.46 12.71 -40.45
N THR A 61 -18.77 12.80 -40.27
CA THR A 61 -19.62 11.65 -39.92
C THR A 61 -20.08 10.94 -41.20
N THR A 62 -19.66 9.69 -41.39
CA THR A 62 -20.20 8.80 -42.44
C THR A 62 -20.98 7.68 -41.79
N THR A 63 -22.29 7.73 -41.94
CA THR A 63 -23.26 6.71 -41.51
C THR A 63 -23.32 5.58 -42.54
N LEU A 64 -22.94 4.36 -42.13
CA LEU A 64 -23.18 3.12 -42.88
C LEU A 64 -24.43 2.41 -42.34
N PRO A 65 -25.20 1.72 -43.20
CA PRO A 65 -26.43 1.05 -42.79
C PRO A 65 -26.16 -0.23 -41.99
N ALA A 66 -27.06 -0.50 -41.04
CA ALA A 66 -27.05 -1.66 -40.17
C ALA A 66 -27.29 -2.96 -40.95
N THR A 67 -26.30 -3.85 -40.94
CA THR A 67 -26.44 -5.25 -41.34
C THR A 67 -26.64 -6.09 -40.08
N THR A 68 -27.79 -6.74 -39.96
CA THR A 68 -28.08 -7.72 -38.90
C THR A 68 -27.24 -8.98 -39.14
N PRO A 69 -26.31 -9.36 -38.25
CA PRO A 69 -25.66 -10.65 -38.36
C PRO A 69 -26.60 -11.75 -37.87
N THR A 70 -26.91 -12.68 -38.77
CA THR A 70 -27.48 -13.98 -38.40
C THR A 70 -26.45 -14.71 -37.54
N ALA A 71 -26.81 -14.99 -36.28
CA ALA A 71 -25.99 -15.77 -35.36
C ALA A 71 -25.87 -17.21 -35.87
N THR A 72 -24.77 -17.50 -36.56
CA THR A 72 -24.26 -18.87 -36.69
C THR A 72 -23.59 -19.21 -35.37
N VAL A 73 -24.17 -20.14 -34.61
CA VAL A 73 -23.51 -20.76 -33.46
C VAL A 73 -22.32 -21.55 -34.02
N ALA A 74 -21.17 -20.89 -34.10
CA ALA A 74 -19.90 -21.56 -34.28
C ALA A 74 -19.65 -22.38 -33.02
N GLN A 75 -19.51 -23.68 -33.17
CA GLN A 75 -18.87 -24.50 -32.14
C GLN A 75 -17.47 -23.93 -31.98
N THR A 76 -17.22 -23.29 -30.85
CA THR A 76 -15.88 -22.90 -30.42
C THR A 76 -15.06 -24.17 -30.37
N GLU A 77 -14.18 -24.38 -31.36
CA GLU A 77 -13.04 -25.26 -31.20
C GLU A 77 -12.38 -24.85 -29.88
N THR A 78 -12.22 -25.82 -28.97
CA THR A 78 -11.43 -25.70 -27.75
C THR A 78 -9.98 -25.49 -28.15
N GLY A 79 -9.67 -24.30 -28.66
CA GLY A 79 -8.33 -23.80 -28.82
C GLY A 79 -7.76 -23.66 -27.42
N GLN A 80 -6.71 -24.43 -27.16
CA GLN A 80 -5.91 -24.28 -25.96
C GLN A 80 -5.58 -22.79 -25.78
N PRO A 81 -5.85 -22.19 -24.61
CA PRO A 81 -5.65 -20.76 -24.42
C PRO A 81 -4.18 -20.41 -24.71
N SER A 82 -3.96 -19.61 -25.75
CA SER A 82 -2.63 -19.10 -26.08
C SER A 82 -2.36 -17.90 -25.19
N GLY A 83 -1.80 -18.14 -24.00
CA GLY A 83 -1.47 -17.08 -23.05
C GLY A 83 -0.70 -17.61 -21.85
N THR A 84 -0.04 -16.70 -21.15
CA THR A 84 0.64 -16.96 -19.88
C THR A 84 -0.32 -16.67 -18.71
N LEU A 85 0.09 -16.96 -17.48
CA LEU A 85 -0.70 -16.54 -16.30
C LEU A 85 -0.89 -15.02 -16.23
N ALA A 86 0.06 -14.23 -16.73
CA ALA A 86 -0.05 -12.77 -16.77
C ALA A 86 -1.25 -12.30 -17.62
N ASP A 87 -1.71 -13.12 -18.56
CA ASP A 87 -2.84 -12.83 -19.44
C ASP A 87 -4.19 -13.24 -18.83
N LEU A 88 -4.19 -14.03 -17.74
CA LEU A 88 -5.42 -14.50 -17.09
C LEU A 88 -6.17 -13.34 -16.42
N PHE A 89 -7.45 -13.18 -16.78
CA PHE A 89 -8.38 -12.32 -16.08
C PHE A 89 -9.29 -13.20 -15.22
N VAL A 90 -9.40 -12.91 -13.93
CA VAL A 90 -10.18 -13.73 -12.99
C VAL A 90 -11.53 -13.09 -12.70
N ASP A 91 -12.57 -13.88 -12.94
CA ASP A 91 -13.94 -13.59 -12.55
C ASP A 91 -14.59 -14.80 -11.85
N GLU A 92 -15.88 -14.68 -11.51
CA GLU A 92 -16.63 -15.72 -10.80
C GLU A 92 -16.74 -17.05 -11.58
N SER A 93 -16.53 -17.02 -12.89
CA SER A 93 -16.54 -18.21 -13.74
C SER A 93 -15.16 -18.84 -13.92
N THR A 94 -14.10 -18.15 -13.51
CA THR A 94 -12.73 -18.61 -13.70
C THR A 94 -12.39 -19.74 -12.74
N THR A 95 -11.92 -20.85 -13.30
CA THR A 95 -11.59 -22.08 -12.58
C THR A 95 -10.09 -22.28 -12.46
N TYR A 96 -9.68 -23.18 -11.57
CA TYR A 96 -8.28 -23.61 -11.50
C TYR A 96 -7.83 -24.27 -12.80
N GLN A 97 -8.72 -24.86 -13.61
CA GLN A 97 -8.36 -25.36 -14.94
C GLN A 97 -7.81 -24.22 -15.81
N ASP A 98 -8.43 -23.04 -15.77
CA ASP A 98 -7.96 -21.87 -16.53
C ASP A 98 -6.54 -21.43 -16.11
N VAL A 99 -6.22 -21.57 -14.82
CA VAL A 99 -4.88 -21.34 -14.27
C VAL A 99 -3.92 -22.44 -14.77
N MET A 100 -4.31 -23.71 -14.64
CA MET A 100 -3.47 -24.85 -15.05
C MET A 100 -3.17 -24.84 -16.55
N ASP A 101 -4.10 -24.38 -17.39
CA ASP A 101 -3.90 -24.31 -18.85
C ASP A 101 -2.86 -23.25 -19.26
N ARG A 102 -2.50 -22.34 -18.35
CA ARG A 102 -1.57 -21.22 -18.57
C ARG A 102 -0.19 -21.41 -17.95
N ILE A 103 0.03 -22.49 -17.22
CA ILE A 103 1.34 -22.89 -16.70
C ILE A 103 1.95 -24.01 -17.56
N SER A 104 3.22 -24.33 -17.31
CA SER A 104 3.93 -25.39 -18.03
C SER A 104 3.40 -26.79 -17.67
N GLU A 105 3.71 -27.77 -18.53
CA GLU A 105 3.37 -29.17 -18.26
C GLU A 105 4.09 -29.72 -17.03
N ASP A 106 5.33 -29.29 -16.79
CA ASP A 106 6.12 -29.70 -15.63
C ASP A 106 5.52 -29.17 -14.31
N GLU A 107 5.09 -27.91 -14.27
CA GLU A 107 4.39 -27.33 -13.12
C GLU A 107 3.07 -28.06 -12.85
N ARG A 108 2.27 -28.33 -13.90
CA ARG A 108 1.04 -29.13 -13.77
C ARG A 108 1.34 -30.54 -13.23
N ALA A 109 2.39 -31.19 -13.74
CA ALA A 109 2.78 -32.52 -13.30
C ALA A 109 3.23 -32.52 -11.83
N CYS A 110 3.96 -31.50 -11.39
CA CYS A 110 4.32 -31.30 -9.98
C CYS A 110 3.07 -31.16 -9.10
N ILE A 111 2.13 -30.26 -9.47
CA ILE A 111 0.89 -30.05 -8.70
C ILE A 111 0.10 -31.36 -8.62
N LYS A 112 -0.03 -32.06 -9.75
CA LYS A 112 -0.71 -33.36 -9.81
C LYS A 112 -0.04 -34.41 -8.92
N ALA A 113 1.30 -34.43 -8.84
CA ALA A 113 2.03 -35.32 -7.96
C ALA A 113 1.88 -34.94 -6.48
N ALA A 114 1.88 -33.65 -6.15
CA ALA A 114 1.76 -33.15 -4.78
C ALA A 114 0.40 -33.43 -4.13
N PHE A 115 -0.69 -33.33 -4.91
CA PHE A 115 -2.06 -33.53 -4.41
C PHE A 115 -2.64 -34.92 -4.71
N GLY A 116 -2.08 -35.63 -5.70
CA GLY A 116 -2.64 -36.87 -6.24
C GLY A 116 -3.81 -36.63 -7.21
N GLU A 117 -4.05 -37.61 -8.09
CA GLU A 117 -5.01 -37.51 -9.22
C GLU A 117 -6.41 -37.06 -8.81
N MET A 118 -6.95 -37.64 -7.74
CA MET A 118 -8.32 -37.38 -7.30
C MET A 118 -8.50 -35.94 -6.82
N VAL A 119 -7.58 -35.45 -6.00
CA VAL A 119 -7.61 -34.08 -5.47
C VAL A 119 -7.32 -33.09 -6.58
N TYR A 120 -6.36 -33.38 -7.48
CA TYR A 120 -6.09 -32.57 -8.66
C TYR A 120 -7.34 -32.41 -9.55
N THR A 121 -8.05 -33.50 -9.83
CA THR A 121 -9.29 -33.47 -10.63
C THR A 121 -10.36 -32.61 -9.97
N ILE A 122 -10.49 -32.67 -8.64
CA ILE A 122 -11.42 -31.80 -7.91
C ILE A 122 -10.95 -30.35 -7.99
N LEU A 123 -9.67 -30.09 -7.74
CA LEU A 123 -9.06 -28.76 -7.74
C LEU A 123 -9.34 -28.03 -9.04
N VAL A 124 -9.01 -28.61 -10.20
CA VAL A 124 -9.13 -27.93 -11.50
C VAL A 124 -10.57 -27.53 -11.85
N THR A 125 -11.57 -28.21 -11.30
CA THR A 125 -12.99 -27.87 -11.51
C THR A 125 -13.53 -26.80 -10.58
N ARG A 126 -12.75 -26.39 -9.56
CA ARG A 126 -13.19 -25.38 -8.59
C ARG A 126 -13.00 -23.97 -9.15
N PRO A 127 -13.94 -23.04 -8.89
CA PRO A 127 -13.70 -21.63 -9.13
C PRO A 127 -12.56 -21.12 -8.23
N VAL A 128 -11.68 -20.29 -8.79
CA VAL A 128 -10.53 -19.70 -8.07
C VAL A 128 -11.00 -18.83 -6.91
N LEU A 129 -12.17 -18.19 -7.06
CA LEU A 129 -12.78 -17.27 -6.11
C LEU A 129 -13.60 -17.93 -4.99
N THR A 130 -13.55 -19.25 -4.82
CA THR A 130 -14.30 -19.90 -3.73
C THR A 130 -13.62 -19.64 -2.38
N GLU A 131 -14.38 -19.17 -1.39
CA GLU A 131 -13.90 -18.88 -0.02
C GLU A 131 -13.17 -20.10 0.61
N ASP A 132 -13.60 -21.31 0.25
CA ASP A 132 -13.01 -22.55 0.76
C ASP A 132 -11.62 -22.86 0.17
N ALA A 133 -11.27 -22.34 -1.01
CA ALA A 133 -10.01 -22.68 -1.68
C ALA A 133 -8.78 -22.06 -0.99
N ALA A 134 -8.96 -20.91 -0.32
CA ALA A 134 -7.92 -20.24 0.45
C ALA A 134 -7.85 -20.69 1.92
N SER A 135 -8.73 -21.60 2.35
CA SER A 135 -8.87 -21.97 3.77
C SER A 135 -7.79 -22.91 4.31
N ASP A 136 -6.98 -23.53 3.43
CA ASP A 136 -5.86 -24.40 3.80
C ASP A 136 -4.53 -23.78 3.30
N PRO A 137 -3.83 -23.02 4.16
CA PRO A 137 -2.54 -22.41 3.80
C PRO A 137 -1.51 -23.43 3.33
N ASP A 138 -1.45 -24.62 3.93
CA ASP A 138 -0.50 -25.67 3.57
C ASP A 138 -0.79 -26.22 2.16
N ALA A 139 -2.05 -26.29 1.75
CA ALA A 139 -2.42 -26.60 0.38
C ALA A 139 -1.96 -25.49 -0.58
N VAL A 140 -2.22 -24.21 -0.26
CA VAL A 140 -1.80 -23.09 -1.13
C VAL A 140 -0.28 -23.06 -1.29
N THR A 141 0.48 -23.15 -0.20
CA THR A 141 1.95 -23.18 -0.24
C THR A 141 2.47 -24.36 -1.05
N ARG A 142 1.90 -25.57 -0.89
CA ARG A 142 2.27 -26.73 -1.72
C ARG A 142 1.99 -26.50 -3.21
N LEU A 143 0.86 -25.90 -3.56
CA LEU A 143 0.55 -25.56 -4.95
C LEU A 143 1.56 -24.57 -5.52
N LEU A 144 1.85 -23.48 -4.79
CA LEU A 144 2.77 -22.44 -5.23
C LEU A 144 4.22 -22.94 -5.30
N SER A 145 4.62 -23.89 -4.45
CA SER A 145 5.96 -24.52 -4.49
C SER A 145 6.25 -25.29 -5.79
N CYS A 146 5.21 -25.66 -6.53
CA CYS A 146 5.34 -26.32 -7.83
C CYS A 146 5.46 -25.35 -9.01
N LEU A 147 5.30 -24.05 -8.78
CA LEU A 147 5.34 -23.02 -9.82
C LEU A 147 6.75 -22.46 -9.95
N THR A 148 7.08 -22.01 -11.16
CA THR A 148 8.22 -21.14 -11.42
C THR A 148 8.03 -19.80 -10.73
N GLN A 149 9.12 -19.07 -10.48
CA GLN A 149 9.11 -17.79 -9.79
C GLN A 149 8.12 -16.79 -10.41
N ASP A 150 8.17 -16.62 -11.72
CA ASP A 150 7.26 -15.72 -12.44
C ASP A 150 5.80 -16.15 -12.24
N ASN A 151 5.52 -17.45 -12.26
CA ASN A 151 4.17 -17.98 -12.08
C ASN A 151 3.68 -17.88 -10.63
N VAL A 152 4.56 -17.94 -9.61
CA VAL A 152 4.20 -17.62 -8.22
C VAL A 152 3.76 -16.16 -8.12
N VAL A 153 4.56 -15.23 -8.65
CA VAL A 153 4.22 -13.79 -8.64
C VAL A 153 2.90 -13.56 -9.37
N MET A 154 2.72 -14.12 -10.57
CA MET A 154 1.48 -13.97 -11.33
C MET A 154 0.27 -14.59 -10.61
N ALA A 155 0.41 -15.78 -10.03
CA ALA A 155 -0.68 -16.41 -9.29
C ALA A 155 -1.10 -15.55 -8.09
N MET A 156 -0.15 -15.03 -7.32
CA MET A 156 -0.42 -14.15 -6.18
C MET A 156 -1.10 -12.84 -6.61
N LEU A 157 -0.64 -12.22 -7.71
CA LEU A 157 -1.31 -11.05 -8.28
C LEU A 157 -2.74 -11.36 -8.71
N VAL A 158 -2.94 -12.49 -9.37
CA VAL A 158 -4.27 -12.96 -9.80
C VAL A 158 -5.20 -13.17 -8.61
N TYR A 159 -4.75 -13.81 -7.54
CA TYR A 159 -5.55 -13.97 -6.32
C TYR A 159 -5.88 -12.64 -5.65
N ARG A 160 -4.91 -11.72 -5.62
CA ARG A 160 -5.10 -10.37 -5.08
C ARG A 160 -6.12 -9.59 -5.88
N ASP A 161 -6.04 -9.63 -7.21
CA ASP A 161 -7.00 -9.03 -8.14
C ASP A 161 -8.44 -9.52 -7.86
N ALA A 162 -8.55 -10.84 -7.77
CA ALA A 162 -9.76 -11.55 -7.38
C ALA A 162 -10.37 -11.05 -6.05
N ALA A 163 -9.54 -10.87 -5.03
CA ALA A 163 -9.97 -10.43 -3.69
C ALA A 163 -10.28 -8.93 -3.62
N ALA A 164 -9.51 -8.08 -4.32
CA ALA A 164 -9.63 -6.62 -4.29
C ALA A 164 -10.80 -6.08 -5.14
N GLY A 165 -11.42 -6.91 -5.98
CA GLY A 165 -12.60 -6.51 -6.75
C GLY A 165 -12.30 -6.03 -8.17
N ARG A 166 -11.42 -6.73 -8.89
CA ARG A 166 -11.07 -6.54 -10.31
C ARG A 166 -10.21 -5.30 -10.60
N ILE A 167 -8.91 -5.52 -10.58
CA ILE A 167 -7.90 -4.77 -11.31
C ILE A 167 -8.24 -4.83 -12.81
N ASN A 168 -8.35 -3.66 -13.44
CA ASN A 168 -8.57 -3.60 -14.88
C ASN A 168 -7.28 -3.98 -15.66
N GLU A 169 -7.40 -4.19 -16.97
CA GLU A 169 -6.27 -4.60 -17.80
C GLU A 169 -5.10 -3.58 -17.79
N GLU A 170 -5.40 -2.29 -17.68
CA GLU A 170 -4.39 -1.22 -17.63
C GLU A 170 -3.55 -1.29 -16.35
N THR A 171 -4.20 -1.38 -15.19
CA THR A 171 -3.50 -1.55 -13.91
C THR A 171 -2.72 -2.86 -13.89
N ARG A 172 -3.25 -3.96 -14.44
CA ARG A 172 -2.51 -5.24 -14.53
C ARG A 172 -1.23 -5.09 -15.35
N ARG A 173 -1.29 -4.44 -16.51
CA ARG A 173 -0.11 -4.18 -17.37
C ARG A 173 0.94 -3.31 -16.66
N CYS A 174 0.52 -2.44 -15.75
CA CYS A 174 1.41 -1.63 -14.92
C CYS A 174 2.02 -2.42 -13.75
N VAL A 175 1.22 -3.22 -13.04
CA VAL A 175 1.63 -3.94 -11.81
C VAL A 175 2.57 -5.10 -12.11
N VAL A 176 2.31 -5.88 -13.16
CA VAL A 176 3.05 -7.13 -13.45
C VAL A 176 4.57 -6.92 -13.57
N PRO A 177 5.08 -5.97 -14.37
CA PRO A 177 6.53 -5.74 -14.48
C PRO A 177 7.19 -5.26 -13.20
N LEU A 178 6.46 -4.54 -12.33
CA LEU A 178 6.97 -4.05 -11.05
C LEU A 178 7.01 -5.17 -10.01
N ALA A 179 5.97 -6.01 -9.96
CA ALA A 179 5.91 -7.16 -9.07
C ALA A 179 7.03 -8.18 -9.34
N LEU A 180 7.38 -8.36 -10.61
CA LEU A 180 8.49 -9.24 -11.01
C LEU A 180 9.88 -8.73 -10.60
N GLN A 181 10.00 -7.47 -10.16
CA GLN A 181 11.25 -6.93 -9.61
C GLN A 181 11.45 -7.27 -8.13
N ILE A 182 10.39 -7.71 -7.44
CA ILE A 182 10.41 -8.09 -6.00
C ILE A 182 9.84 -9.50 -5.77
N PRO A 183 10.32 -10.53 -6.48
CA PRO A 183 9.80 -11.90 -6.36
C PRO A 183 9.90 -12.46 -4.95
N GLU A 184 10.93 -12.08 -4.19
CA GLU A 184 11.15 -12.48 -2.79
C GLU A 184 9.96 -12.11 -1.90
N SER A 185 9.42 -10.91 -2.11
CA SER A 185 8.23 -10.46 -1.41
C SER A 185 7.09 -11.45 -1.67
N TYR A 186 6.75 -11.74 -2.92
CA TYR A 186 5.65 -12.67 -3.23
C TYR A 186 5.87 -14.10 -2.73
N TYR A 187 7.11 -14.59 -2.66
CA TYR A 187 7.45 -15.89 -2.09
C TYR A 187 7.22 -15.94 -0.59
N GLU A 188 7.71 -14.94 0.16
CA GLU A 188 7.50 -14.86 1.61
C GLU A 188 6.01 -14.83 1.95
N HIS A 189 5.20 -14.13 1.15
CA HIS A 189 3.74 -14.10 1.29
C HIS A 189 3.05 -15.41 0.95
N ALA A 190 3.61 -16.17 0.01
CA ALA A 190 3.15 -17.52 -0.29
C ALA A 190 3.55 -18.54 0.81
N GLY A 191 4.29 -18.12 1.84
CA GLY A 191 4.89 -19.01 2.83
C GLY A 191 6.00 -19.89 2.24
N LEU A 192 6.62 -19.43 1.15
CA LEU A 192 7.71 -20.11 0.47
C LEU A 192 9.05 -19.52 0.91
N GLU A 193 10.08 -20.37 0.95
CA GLU A 193 11.45 -19.93 1.18
C GLU A 193 12.00 -19.23 -0.07
N TRP A 194 12.67 -18.09 0.13
CA TRP A 194 13.40 -17.38 -0.92
C TRP A 194 14.90 -17.64 -0.78
N GLU A 195 15.52 -18.16 -1.84
CA GLU A 195 16.96 -18.48 -1.88
C GLU A 195 17.82 -17.39 -2.55
N GLY A 196 17.18 -16.39 -3.17
CA GLY A 196 17.87 -15.32 -3.91
C GLY A 196 18.37 -14.17 -3.02
N GLU A 197 18.99 -13.19 -3.67
CA GLU A 197 19.28 -11.90 -3.03
C GLU A 197 17.97 -11.16 -2.77
N ARG A 198 17.85 -10.50 -1.61
CA ARG A 198 16.71 -9.64 -1.30
C ARG A 198 17.01 -8.22 -1.76
N VAL A 199 16.01 -7.54 -2.28
CA VAL A 199 16.09 -6.09 -2.48
C VAL A 199 16.24 -5.39 -1.12
N SER A 200 16.88 -4.23 -1.12
CA SER A 200 16.97 -3.41 0.09
C SER A 200 15.58 -2.90 0.53
N ALA A 201 15.40 -2.59 1.81
CA ALA A 201 14.14 -2.03 2.30
C ALA A 201 13.75 -0.72 1.58
N LYS A 202 14.75 0.08 1.20
CA LYS A 202 14.56 1.29 0.42
C LYS A 202 14.11 1.00 -1.02
N GLU A 203 14.79 0.10 -1.72
CA GLU A 203 14.41 -0.30 -3.08
C GLU A 203 13.01 -0.91 -3.12
N LEU A 204 12.67 -1.73 -2.11
CA LEU A 204 11.34 -2.26 -1.91
C LEU A 204 10.31 -1.14 -1.76
N ALA A 205 10.56 -0.15 -0.89
CA ALA A 205 9.67 1.00 -0.73
C ALA A 205 9.48 1.80 -2.04
N GLU A 206 10.55 1.97 -2.83
CA GLU A 206 10.49 2.63 -4.14
C GLU A 206 9.63 1.85 -5.14
N ILE A 207 9.81 0.52 -5.23
CA ILE A 207 8.99 -0.35 -6.09
C ILE A 207 7.53 -0.34 -5.62
N ASN A 208 7.28 -0.27 -4.32
CA ASN A 208 5.94 -0.22 -3.76
C ASN A 208 5.23 1.08 -4.07
N SER A 209 5.96 2.20 -4.01
CA SER A 209 5.43 3.48 -4.47
C SER A 209 5.04 3.42 -5.95
N GLN A 210 5.87 2.83 -6.81
CA GLN A 210 5.55 2.65 -8.23
C GLN A 210 4.35 1.71 -8.43
N LEU A 211 4.25 0.62 -7.68
CA LEU A 211 3.12 -0.32 -7.73
C LEU A 211 1.81 0.39 -7.40
N LEU A 212 1.82 1.26 -6.40
CA LEU A 212 0.64 2.00 -5.98
C LEU A 212 0.24 3.06 -7.02
N GLN A 213 1.18 3.63 -7.78
CA GLN A 213 0.87 4.52 -8.91
C GLN A 213 0.11 3.82 -10.05
N CYS A 214 0.08 2.48 -10.08
CA CYS A 214 -0.72 1.73 -11.06
C CYS A 214 -2.23 1.75 -10.78
N PHE A 215 -2.63 2.12 -9.56
CA PHE A 215 -4.02 2.12 -9.12
C PHE A 215 -4.60 3.55 -9.13
N PRO A 216 -5.93 3.70 -9.18
CA PRO A 216 -6.57 5.01 -9.01
C PRO A 216 -6.15 5.63 -7.67
N ALA A 217 -5.72 6.90 -7.70
CA ALA A 217 -5.19 7.57 -6.52
C ALA A 217 -6.20 7.63 -5.37
N GLU A 218 -7.50 7.75 -5.66
CA GLU A 218 -8.53 7.72 -4.62
C GLU A 218 -8.60 6.38 -3.87
N GLU A 219 -8.43 5.25 -4.54
CA GLU A 219 -8.50 3.92 -3.94
C GLU A 219 -7.26 3.68 -3.08
N VAL A 220 -6.09 4.07 -3.60
CA VAL A 220 -4.83 3.97 -2.87
C VAL A 220 -4.85 4.83 -1.62
N ALA A 221 -5.27 6.09 -1.73
CA ALA A 221 -5.32 6.99 -0.58
C ALA A 221 -6.29 6.47 0.49
N ALA A 222 -7.47 5.98 0.10
CA ALA A 222 -8.43 5.41 1.04
C ALA A 222 -7.86 4.17 1.77
N LEU A 223 -7.16 3.29 1.04
CA LEU A 223 -6.46 2.14 1.62
C LEU A 223 -5.34 2.59 2.56
N GLN A 224 -4.51 3.53 2.13
CA GLN A 224 -3.36 4.04 2.88
C GLN A 224 -3.79 4.71 4.19
N PHE A 225 -4.86 5.53 4.17
CA PHE A 225 -5.41 6.11 5.39
C PHE A 225 -5.92 5.02 6.34
N ARG A 226 -6.60 3.98 5.83
CA ARG A 226 -7.07 2.87 6.66
C ARG A 226 -5.92 2.14 7.35
N ILE A 227 -4.87 1.80 6.62
CA ILE A 227 -3.72 1.08 7.18
C ILE A 227 -2.97 1.99 8.15
N TYR A 228 -2.74 3.26 7.80
CA TYR A 228 -2.14 4.23 8.72
C TYR A 228 -2.93 4.31 10.03
N GLN A 229 -4.26 4.40 9.96
CA GLN A 229 -5.10 4.37 11.15
C GLN A 229 -4.86 3.09 11.96
N GLN A 230 -4.82 1.91 11.32
CA GLN A 230 -4.50 0.66 12.01
C GLN A 230 -3.11 0.69 12.68
N VAL A 231 -2.08 1.25 12.03
CA VAL A 231 -0.75 1.44 12.62
C VAL A 231 -0.83 2.31 13.88
N VAL A 232 -1.51 3.47 13.80
CA VAL A 232 -1.72 4.35 14.97
C VAL A 232 -2.47 3.62 16.09
N GLU A 233 -3.40 2.74 15.74
CA GLU A 233 -4.20 2.01 16.71
C GLU A 233 -3.46 0.86 17.39
N MET A 234 -2.40 0.33 16.76
CA MET A 234 -1.59 -0.76 17.29
C MET A 234 -0.69 -0.34 18.45
N VAL A 235 -0.21 0.90 18.44
CA VAL A 235 0.67 1.45 19.47
C VAL A 235 -0.15 2.44 20.31
N PRO A 236 -0.63 2.05 21.51
CA PRO A 236 -1.41 2.94 22.35
C PRO A 236 -0.51 4.06 22.87
N MET A 237 -0.57 5.22 22.21
CA MET A 237 0.12 6.45 22.60
C MET A 237 -0.87 7.42 23.24
N VAL A 238 -0.37 8.24 24.15
CA VAL A 238 -1.07 9.38 24.74
C VAL A 238 -0.32 10.67 24.41
N TRP A 239 -0.98 11.83 24.56
CA TRP A 239 -0.33 13.11 24.25
C TRP A 239 0.92 13.37 25.07
N SER A 240 0.99 12.91 26.33
CA SER A 240 2.20 13.06 27.15
C SER A 240 3.44 12.50 26.47
N ASP A 241 3.29 11.45 25.66
CA ASP A 241 4.41 10.79 25.00
C ASP A 241 5.02 11.65 23.89
N VAL A 242 4.24 12.53 23.24
CA VAL A 242 4.74 13.48 22.22
C VAL A 242 5.05 14.87 22.76
N THR A 243 4.60 15.22 23.97
CA THR A 243 4.70 16.62 24.47
C THR A 243 6.12 17.10 24.74
N GLU A 244 7.10 16.20 24.78
CA GLU A 244 8.52 16.58 24.81
C GLU A 244 8.97 17.28 23.51
N ALA A 245 8.27 17.04 22.39
CA ALA A 245 8.50 17.72 21.12
C ALA A 245 8.18 19.22 21.18
N PHE A 246 7.36 19.66 22.14
CA PHE A 246 7.07 21.06 22.39
C PHE A 246 8.22 21.77 23.11
N THR A 247 8.46 23.03 22.74
CA THR A 247 9.25 23.94 23.57
C THR A 247 8.50 24.27 24.85
N GLU A 248 9.23 24.76 25.86
CA GLU A 248 8.61 25.26 27.09
C GLU A 248 7.58 26.35 26.82
N ALA A 249 7.89 27.29 25.91
CA ALA A 249 6.98 28.37 25.53
C ALA A 249 5.71 27.88 24.82
N GLU A 250 5.82 26.87 23.94
CA GLU A 250 4.67 26.24 23.27
C GLU A 250 3.76 25.54 24.28
N ARG A 251 4.36 24.80 25.24
CA ARG A 251 3.59 24.14 26.32
C ARG A 251 2.89 25.16 27.21
N ASP A 252 3.58 26.23 27.59
CA ASP A 252 3.01 27.28 28.44
C ASP A 252 1.86 28.01 27.73
N CYS A 253 2.02 28.35 26.45
CA CYS A 253 0.93 28.93 25.65
C CYS A 253 -0.26 27.97 25.55
N PHE A 254 -0.01 26.70 25.19
CA PHE A 254 -1.06 25.71 25.03
C PHE A 254 -1.86 25.52 26.34
N ARG A 255 -1.13 25.41 27.46
CA ARG A 255 -1.71 25.34 28.80
C ARG A 255 -2.49 26.60 29.17
N GLU A 256 -1.99 27.80 28.86
CA GLU A 256 -2.72 29.06 29.10
C GLU A 256 -4.03 29.13 28.29
N HIS A 257 -4.01 28.62 27.06
CA HIS A 257 -5.14 28.69 26.14
C HIS A 257 -6.31 27.77 26.57
N ILE A 258 -6.01 26.53 26.96
CA ILE A 258 -7.04 25.53 27.30
C ILE A 258 -7.29 25.41 28.81
N GLY A 259 -6.37 25.94 29.63
CA GLY A 259 -6.40 25.83 31.10
C GLY A 259 -5.74 24.56 31.63
N ASP A 260 -5.26 24.64 32.88
CA ASP A 260 -4.45 23.58 33.53
C ASP A 260 -5.17 22.23 33.64
N ASP A 261 -6.46 22.25 33.99
CA ASP A 261 -7.27 21.03 34.17
C ASP A 261 -7.46 20.30 32.84
N GLU A 262 -7.75 21.04 31.76
CA GLU A 262 -7.93 20.50 30.41
C GLU A 262 -6.59 20.04 29.81
N PHE A 263 -5.52 20.80 30.00
CA PHE A 263 -4.17 20.41 29.60
C PHE A 263 -3.76 19.08 30.24
N THR A 264 -3.97 18.93 31.54
CA THR A 264 -3.67 17.67 32.24
C THR A 264 -4.52 16.51 31.70
N ALA A 265 -5.80 16.74 31.45
CA ALA A 265 -6.67 15.71 30.88
C ALA A 265 -6.27 15.30 29.45
N ILE A 266 -5.77 16.24 28.64
CA ILE A 266 -5.29 15.98 27.28
C ILE A 266 -4.02 15.14 27.30
N LEU A 267 -3.08 15.43 28.19
CA LEU A 267 -1.82 14.67 28.30
C LEU A 267 -2.07 13.16 28.48
N ASP A 268 -3.07 12.78 29.26
CA ASP A 268 -3.44 11.38 29.51
C ASP A 268 -4.38 10.79 28.44
N SER A 269 -4.82 11.60 27.47
CA SER A 269 -5.77 11.16 26.45
C SER A 269 -5.07 10.47 25.26
N PRO A 270 -5.72 9.50 24.61
CA PRO A 270 -5.14 8.81 23.46
C PRO A 270 -4.76 9.78 22.34
N LEU A 271 -3.62 9.51 21.71
CA LEU A 271 -3.15 10.22 20.53
C LEU A 271 -3.90 9.74 19.26
N ARG A 272 -5.23 9.85 19.29
CA ARG A 272 -6.12 9.58 18.15
C ARG A 272 -6.95 10.83 17.95
N GLY A 273 -6.89 11.40 16.74
CA GLY A 273 -7.36 12.75 16.43
C GLY A 273 -8.77 13.10 16.94
N GLY A 274 -8.98 14.40 17.14
CA GLY A 274 -10.23 14.99 17.63
C GLY A 274 -10.14 15.43 19.09
N GLY A 275 -10.16 16.74 19.32
CA GLY A 275 -10.06 17.36 20.65
C GLY A 275 -9.53 18.80 20.55
N ALA A 276 -9.02 19.37 21.65
CA ALA A 276 -8.39 20.70 21.61
C ALA A 276 -7.17 20.75 20.68
N MET A 277 -6.50 19.61 20.44
CA MET A 277 -5.42 19.46 19.46
C MET A 277 -5.89 19.41 18.00
N SER A 278 -7.20 19.53 17.74
CA SER A 278 -7.73 19.74 16.39
C SER A 278 -8.18 21.18 16.16
N ASP A 279 -7.99 22.06 17.15
CA ASP A 279 -8.34 23.46 17.05
C ASP A 279 -7.25 24.23 16.28
N HIS A 280 -7.62 24.66 15.08
CA HIS A 280 -6.72 25.41 14.21
C HIS A 280 -6.32 26.77 14.82
N GLU A 281 -7.21 27.46 15.53
CA GLU A 281 -6.90 28.76 16.14
C GLU A 281 -5.82 28.61 17.23
N LEU A 282 -5.87 27.49 17.96
CA LEU A 282 -4.88 27.15 18.96
C LEU A 282 -3.51 26.88 18.34
N HIS A 283 -3.47 26.16 17.21
CA HIS A 283 -2.22 25.86 16.52
C HIS A 283 -1.55 27.14 16.01
N GLU A 284 -2.31 28.02 15.35
CA GLU A 284 -1.81 29.31 14.88
C GLU A 284 -1.33 30.22 16.03
N ALA A 285 -1.97 30.14 17.20
CA ALA A 285 -1.63 30.98 18.35
C ALA A 285 -0.40 30.49 19.12
N CYS A 286 -0.24 29.18 19.28
CA CYS A 286 0.72 28.62 20.23
C CYS A 286 1.87 27.85 19.61
N PHE A 287 1.77 27.38 18.36
CA PHE A 287 2.77 26.51 17.75
C PHE A 287 3.61 27.25 16.71
N GLY A 288 4.93 27.06 16.77
CA GLY A 288 5.83 27.48 15.71
C GLY A 288 5.64 26.64 14.45
N ARG A 289 6.07 27.16 13.30
CA ARG A 289 5.98 26.48 11.98
C ARG A 289 6.65 25.09 11.96
N ASP A 290 7.66 24.87 12.79
CA ASP A 290 8.38 23.60 12.90
C ASP A 290 7.74 22.62 13.90
N THR A 291 6.75 23.05 14.69
CA THR A 291 6.11 22.23 15.72
C THR A 291 5.41 21.00 15.16
N PRO A 292 4.59 21.09 14.08
CA PRO A 292 3.96 19.90 13.50
C PRO A 292 5.00 18.86 13.06
N GLY A 293 6.12 19.32 12.49
CA GLY A 293 7.25 18.47 12.11
C GLY A 293 7.90 17.78 13.30
N ARG A 294 8.20 18.51 14.38
CA ARG A 294 8.76 17.94 15.62
C ARG A 294 7.81 16.91 16.24
N LEU A 295 6.52 17.23 16.29
CA LEU A 295 5.49 16.32 16.77
C LEU A 295 5.41 15.05 15.93
N TYR A 296 5.39 15.19 14.60
CA TYR A 296 5.31 14.07 13.68
C TYR A 296 6.54 13.17 13.77
N ALA A 297 7.75 13.73 13.86
CA ALA A 297 8.98 12.97 14.04
C ALA A 297 8.98 12.18 15.37
N ALA A 298 8.56 12.82 16.48
CA ALA A 298 8.41 12.14 17.77
C ALA A 298 7.37 11.01 17.71
N PHE A 299 6.21 11.29 17.10
CA PHE A 299 5.16 10.32 16.88
C PHE A 299 5.64 9.09 16.10
N VAL A 300 6.34 9.30 14.99
CA VAL A 300 6.88 8.21 14.17
C VAL A 300 7.95 7.43 14.94
N GLY A 301 8.86 8.09 15.66
CA GLY A 301 9.84 7.40 16.50
C GLY A 301 9.18 6.45 17.50
N MET A 302 8.11 6.91 18.16
CA MET A 302 7.36 6.05 19.07
C MET A 302 6.67 4.88 18.39
N LEU A 303 6.08 5.09 17.20
CA LEU A 303 5.54 3.99 16.40
C LEU A 303 6.60 2.94 16.11
N LEU A 304 7.81 3.36 15.73
CA LEU A 304 8.95 2.47 15.45
C LEU A 304 9.56 1.82 16.70
N GLY A 305 9.11 2.19 17.90
CA GLY A 305 9.61 1.70 19.18
C GLY A 305 11.00 2.21 19.56
N THR A 306 11.57 3.15 18.80
CA THR A 306 12.84 3.83 19.10
C THR A 306 12.84 5.22 18.50
N ASP A 307 13.63 6.12 19.07
CA ASP A 307 13.89 7.41 18.45
C ASP A 307 14.38 7.24 17.01
N LEU A 308 13.93 8.15 16.13
CA LEU A 308 14.52 8.31 14.81
C LEU A 308 15.97 8.76 14.94
N THR A 309 16.78 8.38 13.96
CA THR A 309 18.10 8.98 13.79
C THR A 309 17.98 10.49 13.61
N GLU A 310 19.01 11.23 14.03
CA GLU A 310 19.02 12.69 13.93
C GLU A 310 18.80 13.16 12.47
N GLU A 311 19.40 12.47 11.50
CA GLU A 311 19.24 12.76 10.07
C GLU A 311 17.79 12.60 9.62
N SER A 312 17.15 11.49 9.98
CA SER A 312 15.76 11.21 9.59
C SER A 312 14.77 12.14 10.29
N ALA A 313 15.00 12.46 11.57
CA ALA A 313 14.20 13.45 12.29
C ALA A 313 14.31 14.85 11.66
N ILE A 314 15.52 15.31 11.33
CA ILE A 314 15.73 16.59 10.64
C ILE A 314 15.03 16.60 9.28
N CYS A 315 15.19 15.54 8.48
CA CYS A 315 14.52 15.43 7.19
C CYS A 315 12.99 15.53 7.32
N MET A 316 12.40 14.86 8.31
CA MET A 316 10.95 14.93 8.54
C MET A 316 10.49 16.31 8.99
N ILE A 317 11.25 16.99 9.84
CA ILE A 317 10.94 18.35 10.29
C ILE A 317 11.00 19.32 9.10
N ASP A 318 12.04 19.24 8.27
CA ASP A 318 12.18 20.06 7.08
C ASP A 318 11.05 19.78 6.07
N PHE A 319 10.73 18.50 5.84
CA PHE A 319 9.60 18.09 5.01
C PHE A 319 8.27 18.67 5.53
N ALA A 320 8.02 18.56 6.83
CA ALA A 320 6.81 19.08 7.45
C ALA A 320 6.68 20.60 7.31
N ALA A 321 7.80 21.33 7.38
CA ALA A 321 7.80 22.78 7.19
C ALA A 321 7.44 23.19 5.75
N ASP A 322 7.78 22.36 4.76
CA ASP A 322 7.45 22.56 3.34
C ASP A 322 6.06 22.01 2.96
N HIS A 323 5.54 21.08 3.75
CA HIS A 323 4.27 20.35 3.55
C HIS A 323 3.35 20.43 4.79
N GLU A 324 3.22 21.62 5.36
CA GLU A 324 2.50 21.86 6.62
C GLU A 324 1.06 21.32 6.59
N HIS A 325 0.35 21.56 5.49
CA HIS A 325 -1.03 21.10 5.30
C HIS A 325 -1.16 19.57 5.35
N TYR A 326 -0.15 18.84 4.87
CA TYR A 326 -0.14 17.38 4.90
C TYR A 326 0.02 16.85 6.33
N ILE A 327 0.98 17.39 7.08
CA ILE A 327 1.29 16.95 8.44
C ILE A 327 0.18 17.34 9.42
N ASP A 328 -0.31 18.58 9.34
CA ASP A 328 -1.41 19.03 10.16
C ASP A 328 -2.64 18.14 9.97
N TYR A 329 -2.92 17.80 8.72
CA TYR A 329 -4.04 16.94 8.42
C TYR A 329 -3.86 15.51 8.92
N LEU A 330 -2.64 14.96 8.84
CA LEU A 330 -2.35 13.64 9.39
C LEU A 330 -2.51 13.60 10.91
N LEU A 331 -2.00 14.60 11.63
CA LEU A 331 -1.99 14.63 13.09
C LEU A 331 -3.35 15.01 13.68
N PHE A 332 -4.04 15.99 13.08
CA PHE A 332 -5.10 16.73 13.76
C PHE A 332 -6.49 16.49 13.18
N THR A 333 -6.60 16.00 11.94
CA THR A 333 -7.91 15.71 11.34
C THR A 333 -8.43 14.33 11.80
N PRO A 334 -9.71 14.23 12.23
CA PRO A 334 -10.35 12.94 12.49
C PRO A 334 -10.33 12.02 11.27
N TYR A 335 -10.22 10.70 11.51
CA TYR A 335 -10.12 9.72 10.42
C TYR A 335 -11.30 9.76 9.45
N GLU A 336 -12.51 9.97 9.95
CA GLU A 336 -13.73 10.04 9.13
C GLU A 336 -13.66 11.16 8.09
N ASP A 337 -13.02 12.28 8.45
CA ASP A 337 -12.85 13.43 7.57
C ASP A 337 -11.74 13.19 6.53
N LYS A 338 -10.73 12.34 6.86
CA LYS A 338 -9.66 11.89 5.94
C LYS A 338 -10.19 11.24 4.67
N LEU A 339 -11.25 10.46 4.81
CA LEU A 339 -11.86 9.77 3.67
C LEU A 339 -12.74 10.68 2.82
N ALA A 340 -13.20 11.81 3.37
CA ALA A 340 -14.11 12.75 2.71
C ALA A 340 -13.41 13.76 1.79
N LEU A 341 -12.07 13.75 1.73
CA LEU A 341 -11.28 14.62 0.84
C LEU A 341 -11.67 14.49 -0.64
N GLU A 342 -11.45 15.55 -1.40
CA GLU A 342 -11.52 15.50 -2.86
C GLU A 342 -10.41 14.60 -3.43
N ALA A 343 -10.64 13.98 -4.58
CA ALA A 343 -9.72 13.01 -5.16
C ALA A 343 -8.32 13.59 -5.46
N GLU A 344 -8.25 14.84 -5.91
CA GLU A 344 -6.99 15.56 -6.17
C GLU A 344 -6.18 15.74 -4.88
N THR A 345 -6.82 16.18 -3.80
CA THR A 345 -6.17 16.32 -2.49
C THR A 345 -5.71 14.96 -1.95
N ARG A 346 -6.52 13.90 -2.10
CA ARG A 346 -6.08 12.55 -1.73
C ARG A 346 -4.84 12.10 -2.50
N ALA A 347 -4.75 12.43 -3.78
CA ALA A 347 -3.60 12.09 -4.61
C ALA A 347 -2.33 12.86 -4.19
N GLU A 348 -2.46 14.14 -3.83
CA GLU A 348 -1.37 14.95 -3.28
C GLU A 348 -0.86 14.36 -1.95
N PHE A 349 -1.77 14.03 -1.04
CA PHE A 349 -1.44 13.39 0.24
C PHE A 349 -0.66 12.09 0.05
N LEU A 350 -1.07 11.29 -0.94
CA LEU A 350 -0.36 10.06 -1.25
C LEU A 350 1.08 10.33 -1.72
N GLN A 351 1.27 11.32 -2.57
CA GLN A 351 2.61 11.71 -3.05
C GLN A 351 3.49 12.23 -1.90
N ASP A 352 2.93 13.04 -1.02
CA ASP A 352 3.62 13.58 0.14
C ASP A 352 3.98 12.46 1.13
N GLY A 353 3.11 11.48 1.33
CA GLY A 353 3.43 10.27 2.09
C GLY A 353 4.62 9.48 1.54
N TYR A 354 4.73 9.34 0.21
CA TYR A 354 5.91 8.70 -0.39
C TYR A 354 7.18 9.51 -0.22
N ARG A 355 7.10 10.84 -0.34
CA ARG A 355 8.27 11.71 -0.15
C ARG A 355 8.76 11.66 1.28
N LEU A 356 7.85 11.71 2.24
CA LEU A 356 8.14 11.59 3.66
C LEU A 356 8.85 10.26 3.98
N HIS A 357 8.44 9.16 3.34
CA HIS A 357 9.10 7.86 3.52
C HIS A 357 10.56 7.86 3.06
N SER A 358 10.98 8.80 2.20
CA SER A 358 12.38 8.92 1.79
C SER A 358 13.30 9.52 2.87
N CYS A 359 12.72 10.05 3.96
CA CYS A 359 13.47 10.48 5.14
C CYS A 359 13.98 9.31 6.01
N PHE A 360 13.42 8.11 5.88
CA PHE A 360 13.89 6.96 6.64
C PHE A 360 15.22 6.43 6.11
N ASN A 361 16.11 6.05 7.02
CA ASN A 361 17.21 5.15 6.67
C ASN A 361 16.71 3.70 6.48
N ASP A 362 17.59 2.77 6.08
CA ASP A 362 17.20 1.39 5.78
C ASP A 362 16.57 0.66 6.97
N ASP A 363 17.12 0.83 8.18
CA ASP A 363 16.62 0.17 9.40
C ASP A 363 15.24 0.71 9.81
N GLU A 364 15.07 2.03 9.77
CA GLU A 364 13.79 2.69 10.09
C GLU A 364 12.71 2.36 9.06
N SER A 365 13.08 2.38 7.77
CA SER A 365 12.22 1.96 6.66
C SER A 365 11.76 0.52 6.91
N GLN A 366 12.67 -0.39 7.22
CA GLN A 366 12.32 -1.78 7.50
C GLN A 366 11.35 -1.91 8.69
N ARG A 367 11.53 -1.15 9.77
CA ARG A 367 10.61 -1.18 10.92
C ARG A 367 9.24 -0.58 10.59
N TRP A 368 9.21 0.56 9.90
CA TRP A 368 7.97 1.18 9.44
C TRP A 368 7.16 0.20 8.60
N ASN A 369 7.85 -0.46 7.70
CA ASN A 369 7.32 -1.44 6.80
C ASN A 369 6.76 -2.69 7.52
N ASN A 370 7.46 -3.19 8.54
CA ASN A 370 6.95 -4.28 9.39
C ASN A 370 5.67 -3.88 10.15
N LEU A 371 5.57 -2.63 10.64
CA LEU A 371 4.35 -2.15 11.29
C LEU A 371 3.19 -2.03 10.30
N TYR A 372 3.47 -1.47 9.13
CA TYR A 372 2.48 -1.31 8.06
C TYR A 372 1.91 -2.67 7.63
N LEU A 373 2.78 -3.67 7.58
CA LEU A 373 2.43 -5.06 7.30
C LEU A 373 1.49 -5.65 8.36
N GLU A 374 1.84 -5.53 9.63
CA GLU A 374 1.03 -6.05 10.73
C GLU A 374 -0.33 -5.33 10.80
N ALA A 375 -0.36 -4.01 10.55
CA ALA A 375 -1.58 -3.23 10.45
C ALA A 375 -2.46 -3.69 9.28
N PHE A 376 -1.85 -3.94 8.13
CA PHE A 376 -2.52 -4.49 6.96
C PHE A 376 -3.18 -5.84 7.27
N GLN A 377 -2.46 -6.76 7.94
CA GLN A 377 -2.98 -8.09 8.31
C GLN A 377 -4.20 -8.04 9.24
N ARG A 378 -4.36 -6.95 10.00
CA ARG A 378 -5.49 -6.73 10.91
C ARG A 378 -6.70 -6.09 10.24
N SER A 379 -6.51 -5.44 9.09
CA SER A 379 -7.57 -4.75 8.33
C SER A 379 -8.34 -5.68 7.40
#